data_AF-A0A931XZ70-F1
#
_entry.id   AF-A0A931XZ70-F1
#
_cell.length_a   1.000
_cell.length_b   1.000
_cell.length_c   1.000
_cell.angle_alpha   90.00
_cell.angle_beta   90.00
_cell.angle_gamma   90.00
#
_symmetry.space_group_name_H-M   'P 1'
#
loop_
_entity.id
_entity.type
_entity.pdbx_description
1 polymer ?
#
loop_
_entity_poly.entity_id
_entity_poly.type
_entity_poly.pdbx_seq_one_letter_code
_entity_poly.pdbx_strand_id
1 'polypeptide(L)'
;MKGEFEDLDQQVRHAVATALTDKQREAIELFFFEGLSQSEIARKLGVSQQVIQKRIYGANRGGVVIGGALARLREALAHLVTS
;
A
#
# COMPACT_ATOMS: atom_id res chain seq x y z
N MET A 1 -11.11 23.81 1.08
CA MET A 1 -9.68 23.47 0.91
C MET A 1 -9.06 22.74 2.09
N LYS A 2 -8.76 23.35 3.26
CA LYS A 2 -8.05 22.61 4.35
C LYS A 2 -8.82 21.37 4.87
N GLY A 3 -10.13 21.49 5.04
CA GLY A 3 -10.98 20.37 5.48
C GLY A 3 -11.15 19.23 4.46
N GLU A 4 -11.04 19.50 3.16
CA GLU A 4 -11.14 18.45 2.12
C GLU A 4 -9.87 17.59 2.06
N PHE A 5 -8.70 18.19 2.26
CA PHE A 5 -7.44 17.43 2.35
C PHE A 5 -7.34 16.59 3.62
N GLU A 6 -7.88 17.09 4.74
CA GLU A 6 -7.96 16.35 6.01
C GLU A 6 -8.89 15.12 5.87
N ASP A 7 -10.02 15.27 5.15
CA ASP A 7 -10.91 14.14 4.85
C ASP A 7 -10.24 13.10 3.95
N LEU A 8 -9.52 13.52 2.90
CA LEU A 8 -8.78 12.61 2.01
C LEU A 8 -7.69 11.83 2.74
N ASP A 9 -6.90 12.47 3.62
CA ASP A 9 -5.89 11.77 4.43
C ASP A 9 -6.55 10.73 5.34
N GLN A 10 -7.67 11.09 5.98
CA GLN A 10 -8.40 10.16 6.84
C GLN A 10 -8.94 8.95 6.07
N GLN A 11 -9.47 9.17 4.87
CA GLN A 11 -9.95 8.08 4.01
C GLN A 11 -8.82 7.15 3.55
N VAL A 12 -7.66 7.71 3.17
CA VAL A 12 -6.47 6.91 2.81
C VAL A 12 -6.00 6.08 4.01
N ARG A 13 -5.88 6.70 5.20
CA ARG A 13 -5.47 5.98 6.42
C ARG A 13 -6.46 4.89 6.79
N HIS A 14 -7.76 5.16 6.67
CA HIS A 14 -8.78 4.15 6.91
C HIS A 14 -8.63 2.96 5.96
N ALA A 15 -8.46 3.20 4.65
CA ALA A 15 -8.27 2.14 3.66
C ALA A 15 -7.00 1.32 3.91
N VAL A 16 -5.88 1.95 4.31
CA VAL A 16 -4.65 1.24 4.70
C VAL A 16 -4.89 0.33 5.91
N ALA A 17 -5.67 0.79 6.89
CA ALA A 17 -5.97 0.04 8.10
C ALA A 17 -6.93 -1.13 7.88
N THR A 18 -7.88 -1.03 6.93
CA THR A 18 -9.00 -1.98 6.81
C THR A 18 -8.97 -2.85 5.55
N ALA A 19 -8.37 -2.39 4.45
CA ALA A 19 -8.39 -3.11 3.16
C ALA A 19 -7.17 -4.00 2.91
N LEU A 20 -6.13 -3.88 3.73
CA LEU A 20 -4.85 -4.56 3.55
C LEU A 20 -4.65 -5.71 4.56
N THR A 21 -3.97 -6.77 4.13
CA THR A 21 -3.41 -7.75 5.07
C THR A 21 -2.33 -7.10 5.93
N ASP A 22 -2.05 -7.65 7.12
CA ASP A 22 -1.02 -7.12 8.04
C ASP A 22 0.33 -6.90 7.37
N LYS A 23 0.77 -7.87 6.55
CA LYS A 23 2.04 -7.80 5.82
C LYS A 23 2.06 -6.73 4.73
N GLN A 24 0.92 -6.44 4.11
CA GLN A 24 0.78 -5.39 3.11
C GLN A 24 0.74 -4.01 3.76
N ARG A 25 -0.04 -3.88 4.84
CA ARG A 25 -0.14 -2.67 5.66
C ARG A 25 1.22 -2.26 6.20
N GLU A 26 1.95 -3.18 6.84
CA GLU A 26 3.31 -2.94 7.34
C GLU A 26 4.24 -2.41 6.24
N ALA A 27 4.19 -2.99 5.03
CA ALA A 27 5.00 -2.51 3.91
C ALA A 27 4.59 -1.12 3.42
N ILE A 28 3.30 -0.80 3.43
CA ILE A 28 2.78 0.52 3.03
C ILE A 28 3.11 1.59 4.06
N GLU A 29 2.94 1.29 5.35
CA GLU A 29 3.29 2.18 6.47
C GLU A 29 4.77 2.57 6.40
N LEU A 30 5.66 1.58 6.30
CA LEU A 30 7.10 1.83 6.22
C LEU A 30 7.50 2.59 4.94
N PHE A 31 6.89 2.27 3.80
CA PHE A 31 7.29 2.86 2.52
C PHE A 31 6.74 4.28 2.30
N PHE A 32 5.44 4.48 2.50
CA PHE A 32 4.78 5.76 2.18
C PHE A 32 4.70 6.72 3.36
N PHE A 33 4.59 6.23 4.60
CA PHE A 33 4.42 7.09 5.78
C PHE A 33 5.74 7.33 6.51
N GLU A 34 6.62 6.32 6.59
CA GLU A 34 7.95 6.47 7.19
C GLU A 34 9.05 6.78 6.16
N GLY A 35 8.78 6.62 4.85
CA GLY A 35 9.70 7.00 3.77
C GLY A 35 10.89 6.06 3.56
N LEU A 36 10.83 4.82 4.07
CA LEU A 36 11.91 3.84 3.88
C LEU A 36 11.90 3.29 2.45
N SER A 37 13.08 3.04 1.90
CA SER A 37 13.24 2.29 0.66
C SER A 37 12.90 0.80 0.83
N GLN A 38 12.58 0.11 -0.26
CA GLN A 38 12.24 -1.33 -0.21
C GLN A 38 13.39 -2.20 0.33
N SER A 39 14.64 -1.80 0.13
CA SER A 39 15.82 -2.51 0.65
C SER A 39 16.01 -2.29 2.15
N GLU A 40 15.73 -1.09 2.66
CA GLU A 40 15.72 -0.81 4.10
C GLU A 40 14.61 -1.57 4.81
N ILE A 41 13.40 -1.60 4.23
CA ILE A 41 12.28 -2.39 4.72
C ILE A 41 12.63 -3.88 4.75
N ALA A 42 13.21 -4.39 3.66
CA ALA A 42 13.63 -5.79 3.57
C ALA A 42 14.61 -6.17 4.69
N ARG A 43 15.62 -5.31 4.93
CA ARG A 43 16.59 -5.47 6.03
C ARG A 43 15.91 -5.42 7.39
N LYS A 44 15.02 -4.45 7.61
CA LYS A 44 14.28 -4.27 8.88
C LYS A 44 13.42 -5.49 9.21
N LEU A 45 12.79 -6.09 8.20
CA LEU A 45 11.84 -7.20 8.37
C LEU A 45 12.46 -8.59 8.18
N GLY A 46 13.76 -8.69 7.89
CA GLY A 46 14.45 -9.97 7.68
C GLY A 46 13.94 -10.78 6.48
N VAL A 47 13.51 -10.10 5.41
CA VAL A 47 13.01 -10.73 4.17
C VAL A 47 13.76 -10.20 2.94
N SER A 48 13.54 -10.78 1.77
CA SER A 48 14.11 -10.26 0.53
C SER A 48 13.39 -9.00 0.03
N GLN A 49 14.09 -8.14 -0.69
CA GLN A 49 13.49 -6.97 -1.35
C GLN A 49 12.35 -7.38 -2.29
N GLN A 50 12.44 -8.54 -2.97
CA GLN A 50 11.39 -9.06 -3.83
C GLN A 50 10.09 -9.37 -3.05
N VAL A 51 10.18 -9.81 -1.79
CA VAL A 51 9.01 -10.00 -0.93
C VAL A 51 8.33 -8.67 -0.66
N ILE A 52 9.10 -7.61 -0.37
CA ILE A 52 8.57 -6.25 -0.15
C ILE A 52 7.94 -5.71 -1.42
N GLN A 53 8.61 -5.83 -2.56
CA GLN A 53 8.06 -5.44 -3.86
C GLN A 53 6.71 -6.12 -4.12
N LYS A 54 6.59 -7.44 -3.89
CA LYS A 54 5.33 -8.17 -4.09
C LYS A 54 4.24 -7.76 -3.10
N ARG A 55 4.58 -7.41 -1.85
CA ARG A 55 3.62 -6.87 -0.88
C ARG A 55 3.05 -5.54 -1.37
N ILE A 56 3.89 -4.65 -1.92
CA ILE A 56 3.46 -3.32 -2.40
C ILE A 56 2.73 -3.42 -3.75
N TYR A 57 3.36 -4.01 -4.75
CA TYR A 57 2.95 -3.95 -6.16
C TYR A 57 2.26 -5.22 -6.68
N GLY A 58 2.29 -6.31 -5.93
CA GLY A 58 1.77 -7.60 -6.38
C GLY A 58 2.79 -8.42 -7.18
N ALA A 59 2.37 -9.57 -7.68
CA ALA A 59 3.20 -10.47 -8.46
C ALA A 59 2.65 -10.65 -9.87
N ASN A 60 3.53 -10.66 -10.88
CA ASN A 60 3.13 -11.02 -12.24
C ASN A 60 2.94 -12.54 -12.35
N ARG A 61 1.78 -12.97 -12.84
CA ARG A 61 1.48 -14.34 -13.22
C ARG A 61 0.88 -14.35 -14.61
N GLY A 62 1.64 -14.83 -15.60
CA GLY A 62 1.16 -14.94 -16.98
C GLY A 62 0.73 -13.61 -17.61
N GLY A 63 1.41 -12.50 -17.28
CA GLY A 63 1.08 -11.17 -17.77
C GLY A 63 0.08 -10.39 -16.91
N VAL A 64 -0.56 -11.04 -15.93
CA VAL A 64 -1.50 -10.39 -15.02
C VAL A 64 -0.82 -10.09 -13.68
N VAL A 65 -0.90 -8.85 -13.21
CA VAL A 65 -0.46 -8.50 -11.85
C VAL A 65 -1.56 -8.87 -10.86
N ILE A 66 -1.23 -9.76 -9.93
CA ILE A 66 -2.16 -10.28 -8.93
C ILE A 66 -1.70 -9.88 -7.53
N GLY A 67 -2.65 -9.44 -6.71
CA GLY A 67 -2.41 -9.03 -5.34
C GLY A 67 -1.69 -7.68 -5.26
N GLY A 68 -0.98 -7.47 -4.15
CA GLY A 68 -0.31 -6.20 -3.86
C GLY A 68 -1.22 -5.19 -3.16
N ALA A 69 -0.63 -4.37 -2.31
CA ALA A 69 -1.33 -3.37 -1.53
C ALA A 69 -1.92 -2.27 -2.42
N LEU A 70 -1.18 -1.78 -3.42
CA LEU A 70 -1.66 -0.70 -4.29
C LEU A 70 -2.90 -1.10 -5.10
N ALA A 71 -2.97 -2.37 -5.53
CA ALA A 71 -4.16 -2.85 -6.23
C ALA A 71 -5.40 -2.84 -5.34
N ARG A 72 -5.24 -3.23 -4.07
CA ARG A 72 -6.31 -3.24 -3.06
C ARG A 72 -6.73 -1.83 -2.65
N LEU A 73 -5.77 -0.93 -2.44
CA LEU A 73 -6.06 0.46 -2.11
C LEU A 73 -6.79 1.18 -3.25
N ARG A 74 -6.40 0.94 -4.51
CA ARG A 74 -7.11 1.50 -5.66
C ARG A 74 -8.58 1.06 -5.70
N GLU A 75 -8.85 -0.22 -5.42
CA GLU A 75 -10.22 -0.74 -5.36
C GLU A 75 -11.00 -0.09 -4.19
N ALA A 76 -10.41 -0.04 -3.00
CA ALA A 76 -11.04 0.52 -1.79
C ALA A 76 -11.27 2.04 -1.86
N LEU A 77 -10.51 2.76 -2.68
CA LEU A 77 -10.59 4.22 -2.84
C LEU A 77 -11.23 4.63 -4.18
N ALA A 78 -11.75 3.70 -4.96
CA ALA A 78 -12.27 3.96 -6.31
C ALA A 78 -13.41 5.00 -6.33
N HIS A 79 -14.19 5.07 -5.25
CA HIS A 79 -15.28 6.05 -5.08
C HIS A 79 -14.79 7.50 -4.98
N LEU A 80 -13.51 7.73 -4.66
CA LEU A 80 -12.93 9.08 -4.52
C LEU A 80 -12.45 9.70 -5.81
N VAL A 81 -12.21 8.89 -6.84
CA VAL A 81 -11.67 9.34 -8.14
C VAL A 81 -12.79 9.50 -9.18
N THR A 82 -13.97 8.94 -8.90
CA THR A 82 -15.09 8.86 -9.86
C THR A 82 -16.25 9.82 -9.51
N SER A 83 -16.03 10.76 -8.59
CA SER A 83 -17.06 11.70 -8.11
C SER A 83 -16.86 13.12 -8.58
#